data_AF-A0A4V2FUG6-F1
#
_entry.id   AF-A0A4V2FUG6-F1
#
_cell.length_a   1.000
_cell.length_b   1.000
_cell.length_c   1.000
_cell.angle_alpha   90.00
_cell.angle_beta   90.00
_cell.angle_gamma   90.00
#
_symmetry.space_group_name_H-M   'P 1'
#
loop_
_entity.id
_entity.type
_entity.pdbx_description
1 polymer ?
#
loop_
_entity_poly.entity_id
_entity_poly.type
_entity_poly.pdbx_seq_one_letter_code
_entity_poly.pdbx_strand_id
1 'polypeptide(L)'
;MDFSTQFEALEKRTAEGLSAVKSAAGESRDKLRSRIDQAQVDLDQAGKDVEQKAGDTAEQAQSKWAQMKADASAKMDDVKAKIEKRNEQRDANLAATDADLAEADAADAIDYAAWTVENARLAALDAMDARAYADERARAAANAP
;
A
#
# COMPACT_ATOMS: atom_id res chain seq x y z
N MET A 1 -13.18 15.30 -7.44
CA MET A 1 -12.32 14.50 -6.57
C MET A 1 -11.44 15.46 -5.81
N ASP A 2 -11.29 15.27 -4.50
CA ASP A 2 -10.27 15.97 -3.72
C ASP A 2 -9.04 15.06 -3.64
N PHE A 3 -8.06 15.32 -4.50
CA PHE A 3 -6.80 14.58 -4.49
C PHE A 3 -5.91 15.02 -3.32
N SER A 4 -6.03 16.27 -2.82
CA SER A 4 -5.26 16.75 -1.66
C SER A 4 -5.61 15.95 -0.42
N THR A 5 -6.91 15.83 -0.11
CA THR A 5 -7.37 15.02 1.03
C THR A 5 -6.95 13.55 0.93
N GLN A 6 -6.88 12.98 -0.29
CA GLN A 6 -6.39 11.62 -0.49
C GLN A 6 -4.89 11.49 -0.19
N PHE A 7 -4.08 12.46 -0.62
CA PHE A 7 -2.66 12.49 -0.32
C PHE A 7 -2.36 12.77 1.16
N GLU A 8 -3.14 13.62 1.83
CA GLU A 8 -3.06 13.84 3.28
C GLU A 8 -3.35 12.54 4.06
N ALA A 9 -4.32 11.75 3.58
CA ALA A 9 -4.60 10.44 4.16
C ALA A 9 -3.44 9.44 3.93
N LEU A 10 -2.79 9.48 2.76
CA LEU A 10 -1.58 8.69 2.49
C LEU A 10 -0.42 9.12 3.39
N GLU A 11 -0.16 10.41 3.52
CA GLU A 11 0.86 10.97 4.40
C GLU A 11 0.68 10.48 5.84
N LYS A 12 -0.55 10.56 6.35
CA LYS A 12 -0.88 10.07 7.69
C LYS A 12 -0.58 8.59 7.86
N ARG A 13 -0.97 7.75 6.89
CA ARG A 13 -0.70 6.29 6.93
C ARG A 13 0.79 5.98 6.90
N THR A 14 1.58 6.69 6.09
CA THR A 14 3.04 6.53 6.05
C THR A 14 3.69 6.97 7.37
N ALA A 15 3.21 8.06 7.98
CA ALA A 15 3.69 8.51 9.29
C ALA A 15 3.36 7.51 10.42
N GLU A 16 2.15 6.94 10.40
CA GLU A 16 1.74 5.86 11.33
C GLU A 16 2.62 4.62 11.15
N GLY A 17 2.89 4.20 9.92
CA GLY A 17 3.80 3.09 9.61
C GLY A 17 5.22 3.33 10.12
N LEU A 18 5.77 4.54 9.92
CA LEU A 18 7.08 4.92 10.46
C LEU A 18 7.12 4.83 11.99
N SER A 19 6.06 5.32 12.65
CA SER A 19 5.94 5.24 14.11
C SER A 19 5.90 3.79 14.60
N ALA A 20 5.13 2.93 13.92
CA ALA A 20 5.00 1.52 14.24
C ALA A 20 6.35 0.78 14.11
N VAL A 21 7.09 0.99 13.02
CA VAL A 21 8.41 0.39 12.80
C VAL A 21 9.42 0.86 13.84
N LYS A 22 9.45 2.16 14.15
CA LYS A 22 10.32 2.70 15.22
C LYS A 22 10.01 2.08 16.57
N SER A 23 8.73 1.88 16.88
CA SER A 23 8.28 1.29 18.13
C SER A 23 8.61 -0.20 18.22
N ALA A 24 8.58 -0.90 17.08
CA ALA A 24 8.93 -2.31 16.98
C ALA A 24 10.44 -2.58 17.11
N ALA A 25 11.29 -1.57 16.89
CA ALA A 25 12.73 -1.71 16.97
C ALA A 25 13.17 -2.16 18.37
N GLY A 26 13.83 -3.31 18.44
CA GLY A 26 14.30 -3.90 19.70
C GLY A 26 13.22 -4.60 20.54
N GLU A 27 12.01 -4.77 20.03
CA GLU A 27 10.99 -5.57 20.70
C GLU A 27 11.28 -7.07 20.65
N SER A 28 10.71 -7.82 21.60
CA SER A 28 10.81 -9.28 21.59
C SER A 28 10.05 -9.87 20.40
N ARG A 29 10.48 -11.07 19.98
CA ARG A 29 9.85 -11.83 18.89
C ARG A 29 8.33 -11.99 19.07
N ASP A 30 7.86 -12.22 20.29
CA ASP A 30 6.42 -12.38 20.57
C ASP A 30 5.64 -11.08 20.39
N LYS A 31 6.23 -9.93 20.76
CA LYS A 31 5.62 -8.62 20.48
C LYS A 31 5.60 -8.30 19.00
N LEU A 32 6.70 -8.60 18.29
CA LEU A 32 6.77 -8.43 16.84
C LEU A 32 5.70 -9.25 16.11
N ARG A 33 5.39 -10.46 16.58
CA ARG A 33 4.28 -11.28 16.05
C ARG A 33 2.93 -10.63 16.23
N SER A 34 2.64 -10.15 17.43
CA SER A 34 1.40 -9.43 17.69
C SER A 34 1.26 -8.19 16.80
N ARG A 35 2.37 -7.48 16.52
CA ARG A 35 2.37 -6.36 15.58
C ARG A 35 2.12 -6.79 14.13
N ILE A 36 2.66 -7.93 13.71
CA ILE A 36 2.41 -8.49 12.38
C ILE A 36 0.94 -8.86 12.22
N ASP A 37 0.34 -9.51 13.23
CA ASP A 37 -1.08 -9.85 13.22
C ASP A 37 -1.95 -8.58 13.12
N GLN A 38 -1.62 -7.53 13.88
CA GLN A 38 -2.31 -6.25 13.79
C GLN A 38 -2.13 -5.59 12.41
N ALA A 39 -0.92 -5.59 11.85
CA ALA A 39 -0.65 -5.02 10.53
C ALA A 39 -1.43 -5.73 9.41
N GLN A 40 -1.68 -7.03 9.54
CA GLN A 40 -2.54 -7.78 8.62
C GLN A 40 -4.00 -7.33 8.72
N VAL A 41 -4.52 -7.16 9.94
CA VAL A 41 -5.88 -6.63 10.17
C VAL A 41 -6.02 -5.22 9.60
N ASP A 42 -5.01 -4.38 9.81
CA ASP A 42 -5.01 -3.00 9.29
C ASP A 42 -4.98 -2.97 7.76
N LEU A 43 -4.22 -3.88 7.13
CA LEU A 43 -4.15 -4.03 5.67
C LEU A 43 -5.49 -4.49 5.07
N ASP A 44 -6.14 -5.48 5.71
CA ASP A 44 -7.47 -5.94 5.32
C ASP A 44 -8.54 -4.84 5.43
N GLN A 45 -8.48 -4.03 6.49
CA GLN A 45 -9.39 -2.92 6.69
C GLN A 45 -9.17 -1.83 5.62
N ALA A 46 -7.90 -1.49 5.34
CA ALA A 46 -7.57 -0.55 4.28
C ALA A 46 -8.07 -1.02 2.90
N GLY A 47 -8.05 -2.33 2.65
CA GLY A 47 -8.57 -2.95 1.43
C GLY A 47 -10.08 -2.74 1.21
N LYS A 48 -10.87 -2.79 2.30
CA LYS A 48 -12.34 -2.61 2.28
C LYS A 48 -12.74 -1.15 2.06
N ASP A 49 -12.04 -0.21 2.68
CA ASP A 49 -12.37 1.22 2.61
C ASP A 49 -12.23 1.79 1.18
N VAL A 50 -11.35 1.23 0.36
CA VAL A 50 -11.15 1.65 -1.04
C VAL A 50 -12.26 1.12 -1.95
N GLU A 51 -12.78 -0.08 -1.68
CA GLU A 51 -13.87 -0.69 -2.46
C GLU A 51 -15.17 0.14 -2.37
N GLN A 52 -15.44 0.78 -1.23
CA GLN A 52 -16.58 1.70 -1.08
C GLN A 52 -16.44 3.02 -1.85
N LYS A 53 -15.22 3.41 -2.27
CA LYS A 53 -14.97 4.71 -2.92
C LYS A 53 -15.01 4.64 -4.46
N ALA A 54 -15.00 3.45 -5.04
CA ALA A 54 -15.09 3.26 -6.50
C ALA A 54 -16.57 3.24 -6.95
N GLY A 55 -17.03 4.30 -7.63
CA GLY A 55 -18.37 4.34 -8.27
C GLY A 55 -18.40 3.72 -9.68
N ASP A 56 -19.58 3.66 -10.29
CA ASP A 56 -19.94 2.85 -11.49
C ASP A 56 -19.11 3.07 -12.78
N THR A 57 -18.27 4.11 -12.88
CA THR A 57 -17.45 4.40 -14.07
C THR A 57 -16.14 3.58 -14.14
N ALA A 58 -15.99 2.54 -13.32
CA ALA A 58 -14.69 2.06 -12.83
C ALA A 58 -14.32 0.60 -13.16
N GLU A 59 -14.91 -0.10 -14.13
CA GLU A 59 -14.60 -1.53 -14.35
C GLU A 59 -13.10 -1.84 -14.51
N GLN A 60 -12.34 -1.03 -15.26
CA GLN A 60 -10.89 -1.19 -15.40
C GLN A 60 -10.07 -0.74 -14.18
N ALA A 61 -10.54 0.25 -13.43
CA ALA A 61 -9.90 0.67 -12.19
C ALA A 61 -10.17 -0.36 -11.06
N GLN A 62 -11.34 -0.99 -11.07
CA GLN A 62 -11.76 -2.04 -10.16
C GLN A 62 -10.97 -3.33 -10.38
N SER A 63 -10.63 -3.68 -11.63
CA SER A 63 -9.80 -4.87 -11.91
C SER A 63 -8.35 -4.71 -11.43
N LYS A 64 -7.74 -3.54 -11.66
CA LYS A 64 -6.40 -3.23 -11.11
C LYS A 64 -6.40 -3.24 -9.58
N TRP A 65 -7.43 -2.67 -8.97
CA TRP A 65 -7.58 -2.69 -7.51
C TRP A 65 -7.75 -4.11 -6.97
N ALA A 66 -8.54 -4.96 -7.63
CA ALA A 66 -8.70 -6.36 -7.25
C ALA A 66 -7.38 -7.14 -7.32
N GLN A 67 -6.58 -6.89 -8.37
CA GLN A 67 -5.25 -7.50 -8.48
C GLN A 67 -4.32 -7.06 -7.34
N MET A 68 -4.26 -5.76 -7.04
CA MET A 68 -3.44 -5.26 -5.92
C MET A 68 -3.84 -5.87 -4.58
N LYS A 69 -5.15 -6.05 -4.33
CA LYS A 69 -5.65 -6.75 -3.13
C LYS A 69 -5.19 -8.21 -3.09
N ALA A 70 -5.27 -8.93 -4.21
CA ALA A 70 -4.83 -10.32 -4.29
C ALA A 70 -3.32 -10.45 -4.01
N ASP A 71 -2.49 -9.57 -4.59
CA ASP A 71 -1.05 -9.56 -4.37
C ASP A 71 -0.71 -9.25 -2.90
N ALA A 72 -1.44 -8.32 -2.28
CA ALA A 72 -1.31 -8.01 -0.86
C ALA A 72 -1.68 -9.21 0.04
N SER A 73 -2.79 -9.90 -0.24
CA SER A 73 -3.19 -11.11 0.48
C SER A 73 -2.15 -12.23 0.35
N ALA A 74 -1.62 -12.46 -0.86
CA ALA A 74 -0.57 -13.44 -1.07
C ALA A 74 0.70 -13.12 -0.26
N LYS A 75 1.08 -11.82 -0.16
CA LYS A 75 2.21 -11.40 0.67
C LYS A 75 1.94 -11.63 2.16
N MET A 76 0.72 -11.41 2.63
CA MET A 76 0.34 -11.69 4.03
C MET A 76 0.48 -13.17 4.37
N ASP A 77 0.02 -14.05 3.48
CA ASP A 77 0.12 -15.50 3.66
C ASP A 77 1.58 -15.98 3.63
N ASP A 78 2.41 -15.43 2.72
CA ASP A 78 3.86 -15.69 2.67
C ASP A 78 4.55 -15.29 3.98
N VAL A 79 4.21 -14.13 4.55
CA VAL A 79 4.76 -13.68 5.83
C VAL A 79 4.38 -14.65 6.96
N LYS A 80 3.12 -15.14 7.01
CA LYS A 80 2.70 -16.15 8.00
C LYS A 80 3.50 -17.44 7.86
N ALA A 81 3.61 -17.97 6.64
CA ALA A 81 4.36 -19.18 6.35
C ALA A 81 5.84 -19.05 6.76
N LYS A 82 6.47 -17.89 6.50
CA LYS A 82 7.85 -17.59 6.92
C LYS A 82 7.99 -17.52 8.45
N ILE A 83 6.98 -17.02 9.17
CA ILE A 83 6.99 -17.01 10.66
C ILE A 83 6.88 -18.42 11.22
N GLU A 84 6.03 -19.26 10.63
CA GLU A 84 5.88 -20.67 11.01
C GLU A 84 7.16 -21.46 10.77
N LYS A 85 7.77 -21.35 9.58
CA LYS A 85 9.07 -21.96 9.27
C LYS A 85 10.13 -21.59 10.30
N ARG A 86 10.22 -20.31 10.69
CA ARG A 86 11.17 -19.83 11.70
C ARG A 86 10.91 -20.38 13.12
N ASN A 87 9.75 -20.97 13.41
CA ASN A 87 9.53 -21.70 14.68
C ASN A 87 10.19 -23.07 14.71
N GLU A 88 10.32 -23.69 13.55
CA GLU A 88 10.81 -25.05 13.41
C GLU A 88 12.32 -25.09 13.15
N GLN A 89 12.86 -23.96 12.67
CA GLN A 89 14.27 -23.77 12.34
C GLN A 89 15.15 -23.71 13.60
N ARG A 90 15.92 -24.77 13.84
CA ARG A 90 16.85 -24.89 14.99
C ARG A 90 18.30 -24.55 14.65
N ASP A 91 18.66 -24.57 13.37
CA ASP A 91 20.00 -24.20 12.92
C ASP A 91 20.16 -22.67 12.87
N ALA A 92 21.20 -22.16 13.53
CA ALA A 92 21.44 -20.73 13.69
C ALA A 92 21.86 -20.04 12.38
N ASN A 93 22.59 -20.74 11.49
CA ASN A 93 23.01 -20.16 10.22
C ASN A 93 21.81 -20.01 9.28
N LEU A 94 20.96 -21.03 9.22
CA LEU A 94 19.71 -20.96 8.45
C LEU A 94 18.76 -19.90 9.02
N ALA A 95 18.69 -19.74 10.34
CA ALA A 95 17.89 -18.68 10.96
C ALA A 95 18.43 -17.28 10.61
N ALA A 96 19.75 -17.09 10.55
CA ALA A 96 20.36 -15.83 10.12
C ALA A 96 20.10 -15.54 8.64
N THR A 97 20.27 -16.52 7.75
CA THR A 97 19.95 -16.36 6.32
C THR A 97 18.46 -16.04 6.09
N ASP A 98 17.56 -16.71 6.81
CA ASP A 98 16.12 -16.40 6.74
C ASP A 98 15.80 -14.99 7.28
N ALA A 99 16.60 -14.45 8.20
CA ALA A 99 16.49 -13.07 8.65
C ALA A 99 16.97 -12.09 7.57
N ASP A 100 18.15 -12.30 6.99
CA ASP A 100 18.71 -11.46 5.91
C ASP A 100 17.74 -11.37 4.72
N LEU A 101 17.13 -12.49 4.33
CA LEU A 101 16.13 -12.52 3.26
C LEU A 101 14.86 -11.75 3.63
N ALA A 102 14.40 -11.85 4.89
CA ALA A 102 13.23 -11.10 5.35
C ALA A 102 13.50 -9.58 5.42
N GLU A 103 14.73 -9.18 5.76
CA GLU A 103 15.15 -7.78 5.76
C GLU A 103 15.23 -7.22 4.33
N ALA A 104 15.78 -7.98 3.38
CA ALA A 104 15.78 -7.62 1.96
C ALA A 104 14.36 -7.49 1.40
N ASP A 105 13.49 -8.47 1.67
CA ASP A 105 12.07 -8.44 1.29
C ASP A 105 11.35 -7.19 1.83
N ALA A 106 11.70 -6.76 3.06
CA ALA A 106 11.11 -5.57 3.68
C ALA A 106 11.62 -4.28 3.01
N ALA A 107 12.91 -4.21 2.65
CA ALA A 107 13.48 -3.09 1.91
C ALA A 107 12.81 -2.94 0.53
N ASP A 108 12.67 -4.04 -0.22
CA ASP A 108 12.00 -4.05 -1.52
C ASP A 108 10.53 -3.59 -1.40
N ALA A 109 9.83 -3.99 -0.35
CA ALA A 109 8.46 -3.56 -0.10
C ALA A 109 8.35 -2.05 0.20
N ILE A 110 9.31 -1.48 0.92
CA ILE A 110 9.38 -0.03 1.19
C ILE A 110 9.66 0.74 -0.11
N ASP A 111 10.60 0.29 -0.92
CA ASP A 111 10.93 0.92 -2.21
C ASP A 111 9.74 0.85 -3.18
N TYR A 112 9.04 -0.29 -3.23
CA TYR A 112 7.82 -0.43 -4.01
C TYR A 112 6.69 0.51 -3.52
N ALA A 113 6.52 0.66 -2.21
CA ALA A 113 5.54 1.58 -1.64
C ALA A 113 5.87 3.04 -1.99
N ALA A 114 7.14 3.45 -1.88
CA ALA A 114 7.60 4.78 -2.28
C ALA A 114 7.33 5.04 -3.77
N TRP A 115 7.65 4.09 -4.65
CA TRP A 115 7.35 4.19 -6.07
C TRP A 115 5.84 4.32 -6.34
N THR A 116 5.01 3.57 -5.61
CA THR A 116 3.55 3.60 -5.77
C THR A 116 2.97 4.98 -5.38
N VAL A 117 3.52 5.64 -4.36
CA VAL A 117 3.13 7.02 -3.99
C VAL A 117 3.44 8.00 -5.12
N GLU A 118 4.62 7.90 -5.75
CA GLU A 118 4.96 8.73 -6.91
C GLU A 118 4.08 8.42 -8.13
N ASN A 119 3.74 7.15 -8.35
CA ASN A 119 2.81 6.75 -9.40
C ASN A 119 1.40 7.34 -9.18
N ALA A 120 0.90 7.33 -7.95
CA ALA A 120 -0.37 7.96 -7.59
C ALA A 120 -0.33 9.47 -7.87
N ARG A 121 0.81 10.13 -7.64
CA ARG A 121 0.97 11.57 -7.89
C ARG A 121 0.89 11.86 -9.38
N LEU A 122 1.57 11.06 -10.20
CA LEU A 122 1.49 11.15 -11.66
C LEU A 122 0.04 11.01 -12.15
N ALA A 123 -0.70 10.00 -11.66
CA ALA A 123 -2.09 9.78 -12.04
C ALA A 123 -3.02 10.93 -11.61
N ALA A 124 -2.79 11.52 -10.44
CA ALA A 124 -3.56 12.69 -9.98
C ALA A 124 -3.31 13.91 -10.87
N LEU A 125 -2.06 14.15 -11.28
CA LEU A 125 -1.71 15.25 -12.18
C LEU A 125 -2.31 15.07 -13.58
N ASP A 126 -2.27 13.85 -14.13
CA ASP A 126 -2.94 13.50 -15.39
C ASP A 126 -4.46 13.77 -15.33
N ALA A 127 -5.11 13.37 -14.24
CA ALA A 127 -6.54 13.64 -14.04
C ALA A 127 -6.86 15.15 -13.93
N MET A 128 -5.97 15.94 -13.31
CA MET A 128 -6.11 17.40 -13.22
C MET A 128 -5.95 18.05 -14.60
N ASP A 129 -4.97 17.63 -15.39
CA ASP A 129 -4.75 18.10 -16.77
C ASP A 129 -5.97 17.80 -17.65
N ALA A 130 -6.44 16.55 -17.64
CA ALA A 130 -7.62 16.14 -18.41
C ALA A 130 -8.87 16.96 -18.05
N ARG A 131 -9.04 17.32 -16.77
CA ARG A 131 -10.14 18.18 -16.32
C ARG A 131 -9.98 19.63 -16.80
N ALA A 132 -8.78 20.20 -16.69
CA ALA A 132 -8.51 21.54 -17.18
C ALA A 132 -8.75 21.65 -18.69
N TYR A 133 -8.31 20.65 -19.46
CA TYR A 133 -8.55 20.57 -20.89
C TYR A 133 -10.05 20.48 -21.24
N ALA A 134 -10.81 19.66 -20.51
CA ALA A 134 -12.25 19.57 -20.70
C ALA A 134 -12.96 20.92 -20.45
N ASP A 135 -12.57 21.64 -19.39
CA ASP A 135 -13.11 22.96 -19.07
C ASP A 135 -12.76 24.01 -20.13
N GLU A 136 -11.54 23.97 -20.68
CA GLU A 136 -11.11 24.81 -21.81
C GLU A 136 -12.00 24.58 -23.03
N ARG A 137 -12.24 23.31 -23.39
CA ARG A 137 -13.08 22.94 -24.54
C ARG A 137 -14.53 23.35 -24.36
N ALA A 138 -15.07 23.20 -23.15
CA ALA A 138 -16.42 23.66 -22.83
C ALA A 138 -16.56 25.18 -22.99
N ARG A 139 -15.58 25.97 -22.53
CA ARG A 139 -15.57 27.44 -22.70
C ARG A 139 -15.45 27.84 -24.16
N ALA A 140 -14.59 27.17 -24.93
CA ALA A 140 -14.44 27.44 -26.36
C ALA A 140 -15.76 27.19 -27.12
N ALA A 141 -16.46 26.10 -26.81
CA ALA A 141 -17.76 25.79 -27.39
C ALA A 141 -18.84 26.81 -27.01
N ALA A 142 -18.85 27.32 -25.77
CA ALA A 142 -19.82 28.32 -25.32
C ALA A 142 -19.63 29.71 -25.97
N ASN A 143 -18.42 30.00 -26.48
CA ASN A 143 -18.07 31.26 -27.13
C ASN A 143 -18.07 31.17 -28.67
N ALA A 144 -18.47 30.02 -29.24
CA ALA A 144 -18.63 29.87 -30.68
C ALA A 144 -19.94 30.56 -31.14
N PRO A 145 -19.91 31.39 -32.20
CA PRO A 145 -21.06 32.14 -32.69
C PRO A 145 -22.14 31.28 -33.37
#